data_AF-A0A9W6BY76-F1
#
_entry.id   AF-A0A9W6BY76-F1
#
_cell.length_a   1.000
_cell.length_b   1.000
_cell.length_c   1.000
_cell.angle_alpha   90.00
_cell.angle_beta   90.00
_cell.angle_gamma   90.00
#
_symmetry.space_group_name_H-M   'P 1'
#
loop_
_entity.id
_entity.type
_entity.pdbx_description
1 polymer ?
#
loop_
_entity_poly.entity_id
_entity_poly.type
_entity_poly.pdbx_seq_one_letter_code
_entity_poly.pdbx_strand_id
1 'polypeptide(L)'
;MRAFLAGRAGTIRRLGSQPTQVLPIAAPRSLRADHIFPPLAVPHRALLSTSSWAPVKGPSPPSASMQPQGSRKAQAEAELGPQAGAPAVRIAVGQMTATGDQAANFATCERLAKEAAAAGCRMLFLPECFSFIGESQPESVAAAQPLDGPLMGQYRQLARSVGLWMSLGGFQEVGPDPQHIYNTHVVLDSSGELVAQYRKIHLFDVDVPNGPILMESRSTAPGNEAVVVDTPAGRLGLTTCYDLRFPELFAHLTWERGAQILAVPSAFTVVTGAAHWEVLLRARAIECQSYVVAAAQAGRHNTKRESYGDALIVDPWGTVVARLTDPRVTGIAVAEVDPALLARTRERMPCQLHREKGRAAYVGKS
;
A
#
# COMPACT_ATOMS: atom_id res chain seq x y z
N MET A 1 -68.53 11.25 21.68
CA MET A 1 -68.71 12.73 21.68
C MET A 1 -68.11 13.25 20.37
N ARG A 2 -68.93 13.49 19.32
CA ARG A 2 -69.36 14.83 18.82
C ARG A 2 -68.16 15.81 18.71
N ALA A 3 -67.54 16.04 17.53
CA ALA A 3 -67.96 16.80 16.34
C ALA A 3 -67.93 18.34 16.52
N PHE A 4 -67.17 19.05 15.65
CA PHE A 4 -67.43 20.38 15.01
C PHE A 4 -66.18 20.79 14.17
N LEU A 5 -66.17 20.67 12.82
CA LEU A 5 -66.53 21.64 11.75
C LEU A 5 -65.59 22.86 11.61
N ALA A 6 -64.77 22.91 10.54
CA ALA A 6 -64.92 23.73 9.30
C ALA A 6 -64.53 25.21 9.48
N GLY A 7 -63.77 25.92 8.65
CA GLY A 7 -63.18 25.75 7.31
C GLY A 7 -63.04 27.17 6.72
N ARG A 8 -61.97 27.48 5.96
CA ARG A 8 -62.00 28.51 4.90
C ARG A 8 -60.77 28.44 4.00
N ALA A 9 -61.04 28.43 2.71
CA ALA A 9 -60.10 28.37 1.60
C ALA A 9 -59.46 29.74 1.33
N GLY A 10 -58.19 29.72 0.93
CA GLY A 10 -57.46 30.86 0.39
C GLY A 10 -56.63 30.43 -0.82
N THR A 11 -57.07 30.85 -2.00
CA THR A 11 -56.44 30.63 -3.30
C THR A 11 -55.15 31.42 -3.42
N ILE A 12 -53.99 30.79 -3.65
CA ILE A 12 -52.76 31.48 -4.07
C ILE A 12 -52.24 30.86 -5.37
N ARG A 13 -52.04 31.76 -6.34
CA ARG A 13 -51.64 31.55 -7.73
C ARG A 13 -50.32 30.79 -7.85
N ARG A 14 -50.27 29.82 -8.77
CA ARG A 14 -49.03 29.27 -9.32
C ARG A 14 -48.34 30.32 -10.19
N LEU A 15 -47.12 30.68 -9.84
CA LEU A 15 -46.16 31.31 -10.74
C LEU A 15 -45.20 30.22 -11.23
N GLY A 16 -45.19 30.00 -12.54
CA GLY A 16 -44.24 29.11 -13.20
C GLY A 16 -42.85 29.74 -13.26
N SER A 17 -41.83 28.99 -12.86
CA SER A 17 -40.42 29.33 -13.07
C SER A 17 -39.83 28.40 -14.12
N GLN A 18 -39.30 29.03 -15.18
CA GLN A 18 -38.59 28.45 -16.30
C GLN A 18 -37.37 27.61 -15.88
N PRO A 19 -36.91 26.64 -16.70
CA PRO A 19 -35.75 25.82 -16.38
C PRO A 19 -34.44 26.59 -16.65
N THR A 20 -33.59 26.65 -15.63
CA THR A 20 -32.23 27.19 -15.71
C THR A 20 -31.35 26.28 -16.57
N GLN A 21 -30.84 26.77 -17.70
CA GLN A 21 -29.80 26.10 -18.47
C GLN A 21 -28.50 26.06 -17.66
N VAL A 22 -27.99 24.87 -17.39
CA VAL A 22 -26.66 24.64 -16.81
C VAL A 22 -25.69 24.41 -17.96
N LEU A 23 -24.75 25.33 -18.15
CA LEU A 23 -23.62 25.15 -19.07
C LEU A 23 -22.66 24.08 -18.53
N PRO A 24 -22.11 23.17 -19.36
CA PRO A 24 -21.19 22.15 -18.88
C PRO A 24 -19.83 22.76 -18.55
N ILE A 25 -19.34 22.50 -17.33
CA ILE A 25 -17.95 22.75 -16.94
C ILE A 25 -17.09 21.69 -17.64
N ALA A 26 -16.17 22.14 -18.49
CA ALA A 26 -15.23 21.29 -19.20
C ALA A 26 -14.31 20.55 -18.21
N ALA A 27 -14.18 19.23 -18.39
CA ALA A 27 -13.24 18.40 -17.66
C ALA A 27 -11.78 18.81 -17.97
N PRO A 28 -10.85 18.78 -16.99
CA PRO A 28 -9.45 19.02 -17.27
C PRO A 28 -8.89 17.90 -18.15
N ARG A 29 -8.31 18.28 -19.29
CA ARG A 29 -7.61 17.37 -20.21
C ARG A 29 -6.46 16.67 -19.46
N SER A 30 -6.49 15.34 -19.43
CA SER A 30 -5.35 14.52 -19.03
C SER A 30 -4.16 14.80 -19.96
N LEU A 31 -3.10 15.42 -19.44
CA LEU A 31 -1.82 15.49 -20.14
C LEU A 31 -1.20 14.08 -20.10
N ARG A 32 -1.18 13.40 -21.24
CA ARG A 32 -0.41 12.16 -21.41
C ARG A 32 1.08 12.47 -21.29
N ALA A 33 1.84 11.54 -20.71
CA ALA A 33 3.28 11.63 -20.46
C ALA A 33 4.17 11.75 -21.73
N ASP A 34 3.58 11.77 -22.91
CA ASP A 34 4.28 11.77 -24.20
C ASP A 34 4.82 13.15 -24.61
N HIS A 35 4.51 14.22 -23.87
CA HIS A 35 4.80 15.60 -24.30
C HIS A 35 6.02 16.28 -23.66
N ILE A 36 6.81 15.60 -22.81
CA ILE A 36 7.88 16.28 -22.05
C ILE A 36 9.27 16.19 -22.71
N PHE A 37 9.53 15.25 -23.65
CA PHE A 37 10.84 15.17 -24.31
C PHE A 37 10.74 14.72 -25.79
N PRO A 38 11.20 15.50 -26.78
CA PRO A 38 11.43 14.99 -28.13
C PRO A 38 12.68 14.07 -28.17
N PRO A 39 12.78 13.13 -29.13
CA PRO A 39 13.90 12.19 -29.19
C PRO A 39 15.20 12.91 -29.58
N LEU A 40 16.22 12.84 -28.72
CA LEU A 40 17.57 13.26 -29.05
C LEU A 40 18.29 12.12 -29.79
N ALA A 41 18.65 12.39 -31.05
CA ALA A 41 19.54 11.55 -31.84
C ALA A 41 20.98 11.65 -31.29
N VAL A 42 21.58 10.51 -30.97
CA VAL A 42 23.00 10.42 -30.59
C VAL A 42 23.79 9.93 -31.81
N PRO A 43 24.80 10.66 -32.32
CA PRO A 43 25.68 10.13 -33.35
C PRO A 43 26.85 9.34 -32.74
N HIS A 44 27.15 8.21 -33.35
CA HIS A 44 28.34 7.38 -33.12
C HIS A 44 29.62 8.02 -33.69
N ARG A 45 30.74 7.96 -32.93
CA ARG A 45 32.15 7.79 -33.39
C ARG A 45 33.04 7.61 -32.15
N ALA A 46 33.59 6.42 -31.87
CA ALA A 46 34.75 5.71 -32.44
C ALA A 46 36.14 6.22 -31.96
N LEU A 47 36.79 5.33 -31.17
CA LEU A 47 38.21 4.93 -31.08
C LEU A 47 39.32 5.98 -30.93
N LEU A 48 40.18 5.76 -29.92
CA LEU A 48 41.67 5.80 -29.92
C LEU A 48 42.13 5.18 -28.56
N SER A 49 42.71 3.97 -28.52
CA SER A 49 44.14 3.61 -28.67
C SER A 49 45.04 3.90 -27.45
N THR A 50 45.28 2.83 -26.69
CA THR A 50 46.52 2.38 -25.99
C THR A 50 47.47 3.40 -25.33
N SER A 51 47.77 3.17 -24.04
CA SER A 51 49.15 2.84 -23.65
C SER A 51 49.23 2.12 -22.31
N SER A 52 50.22 1.24 -22.26
CA SER A 52 50.55 0.16 -21.33
C SER A 52 51.32 0.62 -20.10
N TRP A 53 51.00 0.12 -18.90
CA TRP A 53 51.97 -0.03 -17.80
C TRP A 53 51.60 -1.25 -16.94
N ALA A 54 52.55 -2.17 -16.76
CA ALA A 54 52.51 -3.30 -15.82
C ALA A 54 53.94 -3.48 -15.23
N PRO A 55 54.17 -4.31 -14.20
CA PRO A 55 54.12 -3.91 -12.80
C PRO A 55 55.43 -4.20 -12.04
N VAL A 56 55.58 -3.66 -10.82
CA VAL A 56 56.67 -4.04 -9.88
C VAL A 56 56.10 -4.95 -8.79
N LYS A 57 56.66 -6.16 -8.66
CA LYS A 57 56.37 -7.14 -7.60
C LYS A 57 57.40 -7.02 -6.47
N GLY A 58 56.93 -6.97 -5.23
CA GLY A 58 57.71 -7.26 -4.01
C GLY A 58 57.14 -8.49 -3.28
N PRO A 59 57.94 -9.26 -2.53
CA PRO A 59 57.52 -10.56 -1.99
C PRO A 59 56.82 -10.41 -0.62
N SER A 60 55.91 -11.34 -0.31
CA SER A 60 55.39 -11.57 1.04
C SER A 60 55.11 -13.08 1.24
N PRO A 61 55.25 -13.61 2.48
CA PRO A 61 55.52 -15.03 2.76
C PRO A 61 54.24 -15.89 2.90
N PRO A 62 54.36 -17.24 2.98
CA PRO A 62 53.22 -18.13 2.85
C PRO A 62 52.47 -18.30 4.17
N SER A 63 51.14 -18.35 4.10
CA SER A 63 50.32 -18.90 5.18
C SER A 63 49.19 -19.76 4.60
N ALA A 64 48.87 -20.79 5.36
CA ALA A 64 48.33 -22.06 4.92
C ALA A 64 46.85 -22.02 4.50
N SER A 65 46.54 -22.87 3.53
CA SER A 65 45.22 -23.20 3.02
C SER A 65 44.39 -24.00 4.03
N MET A 66 43.20 -23.51 4.37
CA MET A 66 42.06 -24.32 4.79
C MET A 66 40.87 -23.94 3.91
N GLN A 67 40.49 -24.84 3.00
CA GLN A 67 39.21 -24.78 2.30
C GLN A 67 38.11 -25.38 3.20
N PRO A 68 36.93 -24.76 3.31
CA PRO A 68 35.71 -25.49 3.58
C PRO A 68 34.98 -25.79 2.27
N GLN A 69 34.52 -27.03 2.18
CA GLN A 69 33.81 -27.64 1.07
C GLN A 69 32.52 -26.86 0.74
N GLY A 70 32.37 -26.48 -0.53
CA GLY A 70 31.16 -25.86 -1.06
C GLY A 70 29.98 -26.84 -1.06
N SER A 71 28.94 -26.51 -0.30
CA SER A 71 27.62 -27.12 -0.46
C SER A 71 26.92 -26.46 -1.65
N ARG A 72 26.41 -27.28 -2.56
CA ARG A 72 25.69 -26.89 -3.80
C ARG A 72 24.31 -26.24 -3.55
N LYS A 73 24.13 -25.53 -2.43
CA LYS A 73 22.90 -24.81 -2.07
C LYS A 73 23.08 -23.28 -1.99
N ALA A 74 24.31 -22.77 -2.06
CA ALA A 74 24.59 -21.34 -1.96
C ALA A 74 24.69 -20.60 -3.31
N GLN A 75 24.31 -21.24 -4.42
CA GLN A 75 24.37 -20.66 -5.78
C GLN A 75 22.99 -20.50 -6.44
N ALA A 76 21.90 -20.47 -5.66
CA ALA A 76 20.55 -20.26 -6.18
C ALA A 76 19.87 -18.97 -5.69
N GLU A 77 20.59 -18.06 -5.00
CA GLU A 77 20.00 -16.85 -4.39
C GLU A 77 20.53 -15.52 -4.96
N ALA A 78 21.11 -15.53 -6.15
CA ALA A 78 21.60 -14.30 -6.78
C ALA A 78 21.22 -14.23 -8.26
N GLU A 79 19.92 -14.12 -8.57
CA GLU A 79 19.46 -13.65 -9.90
C GLU A 79 17.93 -13.43 -9.97
N LEU A 80 17.38 -12.46 -9.25
CA LEU A 80 16.08 -11.88 -9.62
C LEU A 80 16.11 -10.35 -9.45
N GLY A 81 16.94 -9.71 -10.27
CA GLY A 81 16.69 -8.32 -10.66
C GLY A 81 15.42 -8.23 -11.52
N PRO A 82 14.87 -7.03 -11.76
CA PRO A 82 13.71 -6.85 -12.62
C PRO A 82 13.97 -7.49 -13.98
N GLN A 83 13.28 -8.60 -14.28
CA GLN A 83 13.34 -9.19 -15.62
C GLN A 83 12.65 -8.24 -16.58
N ALA A 84 13.45 -7.47 -17.32
CA ALA A 84 12.97 -6.72 -18.47
C ALA A 84 12.30 -7.71 -19.44
N GLY A 85 10.96 -7.65 -19.52
CA GLY A 85 10.16 -8.57 -20.34
C GLY A 85 9.11 -9.40 -19.60
N ALA A 86 9.03 -9.34 -18.26
CA ALA A 86 7.92 -9.95 -17.52
C ALA A 86 6.57 -9.29 -17.90
N PRO A 87 5.49 -10.07 -18.10
CA PRO A 87 4.18 -9.52 -18.45
C PRO A 87 3.59 -8.69 -17.31
N ALA A 88 2.74 -7.73 -17.65
CA ALA A 88 2.00 -6.96 -16.65
C ALA A 88 1.07 -7.88 -15.84
N VAL A 89 0.94 -7.61 -14.55
CA VAL A 89 0.15 -8.44 -13.63
C VAL A 89 -1.01 -7.64 -13.06
N ARG A 90 -2.21 -8.18 -13.21
CA ARG A 90 -3.42 -7.57 -12.70
C ARG A 90 -3.57 -7.77 -11.18
N ILE A 91 -3.82 -6.70 -10.45
CA ILE A 91 -4.02 -6.70 -9.01
C ILE A 91 -5.32 -5.96 -8.64
N ALA A 92 -5.90 -6.29 -7.48
CA ALA A 92 -7.05 -5.61 -6.92
C ALA A 92 -6.69 -4.89 -5.61
N VAL A 93 -7.10 -3.64 -5.47
CA VAL A 93 -7.11 -2.91 -4.19
C VAL A 93 -8.53 -2.93 -3.62
N GLY A 94 -8.66 -3.41 -2.39
CA GLY A 94 -9.94 -3.55 -1.70
C GLY A 94 -10.27 -2.34 -0.82
N GLN A 95 -11.56 -2.05 -0.75
CA GLN A 95 -12.16 -1.13 0.20
C GLN A 95 -13.30 -1.81 0.94
N MET A 96 -13.38 -1.60 2.26
CA MET A 96 -14.49 -2.10 3.07
C MET A 96 -14.76 -1.25 4.29
N THR A 97 -15.81 -1.60 5.03
CA THR A 97 -16.15 -1.03 6.34
C THR A 97 -16.18 -2.17 7.36
N ALA A 98 -15.04 -2.44 8.01
CA ALA A 98 -15.00 -3.45 9.07
C ALA A 98 -15.73 -2.97 10.33
N THR A 99 -16.33 -3.90 11.08
CA THR A 99 -17.04 -3.63 12.34
C THR A 99 -16.57 -4.57 13.45
N GLY A 100 -17.28 -4.60 14.58
CA GLY A 100 -17.04 -5.57 15.66
C GLY A 100 -17.44 -7.01 15.33
N ASP A 101 -18.00 -7.29 14.15
CA ASP A 101 -18.40 -8.63 13.73
C ASP A 101 -17.35 -9.26 12.80
N GLN A 102 -16.50 -10.13 13.36
CA GLN A 102 -15.44 -10.82 12.60
C GLN A 102 -16.01 -11.70 11.47
N ALA A 103 -17.18 -12.31 11.66
CA ALA A 103 -17.78 -13.19 10.66
C ALA A 103 -18.33 -12.38 9.47
N ALA A 104 -19.01 -11.25 9.75
CA ALA A 104 -19.47 -10.34 8.71
C ALA A 104 -18.30 -9.70 7.93
N ASN A 105 -17.23 -9.33 8.64
CA ASN A 105 -16.01 -8.80 8.04
C ASN A 105 -15.34 -9.85 7.12
N PHE A 106 -15.23 -11.10 7.58
CA PHE A 106 -14.71 -12.21 6.77
C PHE A 106 -15.57 -12.45 5.52
N ALA A 107 -16.89 -12.47 5.65
CA ALA A 107 -17.80 -12.64 4.51
C ALA A 107 -17.63 -11.51 3.47
N THR A 108 -17.36 -10.29 3.92
CA THR A 108 -17.02 -9.16 3.03
C THR A 108 -15.70 -9.40 2.31
N CYS A 109 -14.64 -9.80 3.03
CA CYS A 109 -13.35 -10.12 2.44
C CYS A 109 -13.44 -11.27 1.43
N GLU A 110 -14.23 -12.30 1.73
CA GLU A 110 -14.50 -13.42 0.82
C GLU A 110 -15.15 -12.94 -0.48
N ARG A 111 -16.16 -12.07 -0.39
CA ARG A 111 -16.80 -11.49 -1.58
C ARG A 111 -15.80 -10.70 -2.42
N LEU A 112 -15.00 -9.83 -1.81
CA LEU A 112 -13.98 -9.04 -2.51
C LEU A 112 -12.91 -9.94 -3.16
N ALA A 113 -12.53 -11.05 -2.51
CA ALA A 113 -11.62 -12.04 -3.07
C ALA A 113 -12.20 -12.74 -4.30
N LYS A 114 -13.48 -13.14 -4.25
CA LYS A 114 -14.19 -13.72 -5.40
C LYS A 114 -14.31 -12.73 -6.56
N GLU A 115 -14.59 -11.46 -6.27
CA GLU A 115 -14.63 -10.38 -7.28
C GLU A 115 -13.25 -10.17 -7.93
N ALA A 116 -12.18 -10.15 -7.14
CA ALA A 116 -10.82 -10.00 -7.65
C ALA A 116 -10.40 -11.20 -8.53
N ALA A 117 -10.75 -12.42 -8.11
CA ALA A 117 -10.48 -13.63 -8.89
C ALA A 117 -11.25 -13.61 -10.22
N ALA A 118 -12.53 -13.21 -10.21
CA ALA A 118 -13.34 -13.06 -11.41
C ALA A 118 -12.81 -11.97 -12.36
N ALA A 119 -12.16 -10.93 -11.84
CA ALA A 119 -11.49 -9.89 -12.63
C ALA A 119 -10.15 -10.33 -13.24
N GLY A 120 -9.68 -11.55 -12.95
CA GLY A 120 -8.41 -12.09 -13.41
C GLY A 120 -7.20 -11.54 -12.64
N CYS A 121 -7.41 -11.00 -11.43
CA CYS A 121 -6.30 -10.54 -10.59
C CYS A 121 -5.47 -11.72 -10.10
N ARG A 122 -4.19 -11.47 -9.81
CA ARG A 122 -3.29 -12.44 -9.16
C ARG A 122 -3.09 -12.17 -7.68
N MET A 123 -3.40 -10.95 -7.24
CA MET A 123 -3.25 -10.51 -5.85
C MET A 123 -4.36 -9.54 -5.46
N LEU A 124 -4.90 -9.70 -4.25
CA LEU A 124 -5.84 -8.79 -3.61
C LEU A 124 -5.20 -8.13 -2.38
N PHE A 125 -5.35 -6.82 -2.25
CA PHE A 125 -4.91 -6.05 -1.09
C PHE A 125 -6.13 -5.64 -0.26
N LEU A 126 -6.17 -6.07 1.00
CA LEU A 126 -7.21 -5.73 1.97
C LEU A 126 -6.69 -4.69 2.97
N PRO A 127 -7.57 -3.84 3.52
CA PRO A 127 -7.14 -2.71 4.35
C PRO A 127 -6.63 -3.11 5.73
N GLU A 128 -6.07 -2.12 6.44
CA GLU A 128 -5.79 -2.23 7.87
C GLU A 128 -7.09 -2.56 8.64
N CYS A 129 -6.98 -3.35 9.72
CA CYS A 129 -8.10 -3.77 10.55
C CYS A 129 -9.23 -4.48 9.77
N PHE A 130 -8.93 -5.11 8.63
CA PHE A 130 -9.92 -5.84 7.81
C PHE A 130 -10.72 -6.88 8.61
N SER A 131 -10.11 -7.52 9.61
CA SER A 131 -10.75 -8.54 10.43
C SER A 131 -11.69 -7.98 11.50
N PHE A 132 -11.41 -6.81 12.06
CA PHE A 132 -12.14 -6.30 13.23
C PHE A 132 -11.89 -4.81 13.48
N ILE A 133 -12.98 -4.07 13.74
CA ILE A 133 -12.97 -2.73 14.33
C ILE A 133 -14.06 -2.67 15.43
N GLY A 134 -13.63 -2.80 16.68
CA GLY A 134 -14.50 -2.67 17.86
C GLY A 134 -14.76 -1.21 18.27
N GLU A 135 -15.52 -1.04 19.35
CA GLU A 135 -15.81 0.28 19.93
C GLU A 135 -14.71 0.75 20.90
N SER A 136 -13.85 -0.17 21.33
CA SER A 136 -12.84 0.09 22.35
C SER A 136 -11.53 -0.70 22.12
N GLN A 137 -10.46 -0.22 22.76
CA GLN A 137 -9.16 -0.90 22.75
C GLN A 137 -9.22 -2.29 23.42
N PRO A 138 -9.85 -2.48 24.60
CA PRO A 138 -9.99 -3.81 25.20
C PRO A 138 -10.72 -4.82 24.31
N GLU A 139 -11.72 -4.40 23.53
CA GLU A 139 -12.36 -5.28 22.55
C GLU A 139 -11.39 -5.75 21.47
N SER A 140 -10.49 -4.87 21.02
CA SER A 140 -9.48 -5.22 20.02
C SER A 140 -8.46 -6.21 20.57
N VAL A 141 -8.08 -6.06 21.85
CA VAL A 141 -7.23 -7.01 22.57
C VAL A 141 -7.92 -8.36 22.72
N ALA A 142 -9.20 -8.37 23.12
CA ALA A 142 -9.97 -9.60 23.29
C ALA A 142 -10.25 -10.33 21.96
N ALA A 143 -10.34 -9.60 20.84
CA ALA A 143 -10.56 -10.16 19.52
C ALA A 143 -9.29 -10.68 18.83
N ALA A 144 -8.11 -10.40 19.41
CA ALA A 144 -6.83 -10.77 18.83
C ALA A 144 -6.63 -12.29 18.79
N GLN A 145 -5.96 -12.76 17.74
CA GLN A 145 -5.67 -14.19 17.54
C GLN A 145 -4.21 -14.37 17.10
N PRO A 146 -3.60 -15.54 17.36
CA PRO A 146 -2.29 -15.83 16.79
C PRO A 146 -2.41 -16.05 15.27
N LEU A 147 -1.29 -15.96 14.54
CA LEU A 147 -1.26 -16.11 13.08
C LEU A 147 -1.52 -17.55 12.59
N ASP A 148 -1.45 -18.54 13.47
CA ASP A 148 -1.88 -19.92 13.25
C ASP A 148 -3.29 -20.20 13.80
N GLY A 149 -3.97 -19.15 14.30
CA GLY A 149 -5.31 -19.23 14.87
C GLY A 149 -6.42 -19.47 13.84
N PRO A 150 -7.65 -19.74 14.31
CA PRO A 150 -8.75 -20.16 13.45
C PRO A 150 -9.14 -19.12 12.40
N LEU A 151 -9.15 -17.83 12.75
CA LEU A 151 -9.49 -16.76 11.79
C LEU A 151 -8.45 -16.67 10.66
N MET A 152 -7.16 -16.73 10.99
CA MET A 152 -6.12 -16.77 9.94
C MET A 152 -6.22 -18.06 9.11
N GLY A 153 -6.57 -19.19 9.73
CA GLY A 153 -6.89 -20.43 9.04
C GLY A 153 -7.99 -20.27 7.97
N GLN A 154 -9.03 -19.46 8.25
CA GLN A 154 -10.07 -19.13 7.28
C GLN A 154 -9.52 -18.32 6.10
N TYR A 155 -8.66 -17.33 6.34
CA TYR A 155 -8.04 -16.55 5.26
C TYR A 155 -7.05 -17.37 4.41
N ARG A 156 -6.29 -18.26 5.03
CA ARG A 156 -5.44 -19.24 4.32
C ARG A 156 -6.27 -20.14 3.41
N GLN A 157 -7.41 -20.63 3.91
CA GLN A 157 -8.32 -21.43 3.10
C GLN A 157 -8.98 -20.61 1.98
N LEU A 158 -9.33 -19.36 2.25
CA LEU A 158 -9.86 -18.46 1.24
C LEU A 158 -8.86 -18.27 0.10
N ALA A 159 -7.61 -17.87 0.40
CA ALA A 159 -6.54 -17.69 -0.58
C ALA A 159 -6.36 -18.92 -1.48
N ARG A 160 -6.34 -20.14 -0.89
CA ARG A 160 -6.34 -21.41 -1.62
C ARG A 160 -7.54 -21.57 -2.54
N SER A 161 -8.73 -21.35 -2.02
CA SER A 161 -9.98 -21.63 -2.74
C SER A 161 -10.18 -20.75 -3.97
N VAL A 162 -9.72 -19.49 -3.90
CA VAL A 162 -9.82 -18.53 -5.02
C VAL A 162 -8.54 -18.47 -5.87
N GLY A 163 -7.46 -19.12 -5.43
CA GLY A 163 -6.17 -19.13 -6.13
C GLY A 163 -5.47 -17.76 -6.19
N LEU A 164 -5.68 -16.90 -5.18
CA LEU A 164 -5.12 -15.54 -5.13
C LEU A 164 -4.05 -15.40 -4.06
N TRP A 165 -3.04 -14.58 -4.34
CA TRP A 165 -2.25 -13.98 -3.28
C TRP A 165 -3.09 -12.93 -2.54
N MET A 166 -2.89 -12.81 -1.23
CA MET A 166 -3.63 -11.86 -0.40
C MET A 166 -2.69 -11.06 0.49
N SER A 167 -2.76 -9.74 0.39
CA SER A 167 -2.20 -8.79 1.36
C SER A 167 -3.30 -8.47 2.37
N LEU A 168 -3.14 -8.98 3.59
CA LEU A 168 -4.04 -8.80 4.72
C LEU A 168 -3.51 -7.64 5.57
N GLY A 169 -4.02 -6.44 5.32
CA GLY A 169 -3.31 -5.20 5.62
C GLY A 169 -3.13 -4.79 7.09
N GLY A 170 -3.69 -5.53 8.04
CA GLY A 170 -3.56 -5.24 9.47
C GLY A 170 -4.45 -6.15 10.31
N PHE A 171 -3.94 -7.32 10.63
CA PHE A 171 -4.57 -8.33 11.49
C PHE A 171 -4.29 -8.00 12.96
N GLN A 172 -5.28 -8.22 13.83
CA GLN A 172 -5.09 -8.15 15.28
C GLN A 172 -4.36 -9.42 15.77
N GLU A 173 -3.04 -9.41 15.68
CA GLU A 173 -2.19 -10.49 16.16
C GLU A 173 -2.02 -10.39 17.69
N VAL A 174 -2.04 -11.52 18.39
CA VAL A 174 -1.68 -11.55 19.82
C VAL A 174 -0.30 -10.94 20.03
N GLY A 175 -0.21 -9.96 20.94
CA GLY A 175 1.02 -9.21 21.17
C GLY A 175 1.93 -9.84 22.23
N PRO A 176 2.93 -9.07 22.69
CA PRO A 176 3.97 -9.57 23.60
C PRO A 176 3.50 -9.76 25.04
N ASP A 177 2.35 -9.19 25.40
CA ASP A 177 1.77 -9.22 26.73
C ASP A 177 0.22 -9.14 26.67
N PRO A 178 -0.49 -9.35 27.79
CA PRO A 178 -1.96 -9.36 27.80
C PRO A 178 -2.64 -8.02 27.49
N GLN A 179 -1.92 -6.90 27.50
CA GLN A 179 -2.46 -5.57 27.26
C GLN A 179 -2.28 -5.12 25.80
N HIS A 180 -1.25 -5.63 25.12
CA HIS A 180 -0.90 -5.19 23.78
C HIS A 180 -1.15 -6.26 22.72
N ILE A 181 -1.65 -5.83 21.56
CA ILE A 181 -1.69 -6.60 20.32
C ILE A 181 -0.56 -6.15 19.37
N TYR A 182 -0.33 -6.88 18.30
CA TYR A 182 0.34 -6.34 17.12
C TYR A 182 -0.69 -5.99 16.04
N ASN A 183 -0.42 -4.91 15.29
CA ASN A 183 -1.10 -4.61 14.04
C ASN A 183 -0.26 -5.19 12.90
N THR A 184 -0.65 -6.37 12.43
CA THR A 184 0.22 -7.22 11.59
C THR A 184 -0.31 -7.32 10.17
N HIS A 185 0.43 -6.73 9.23
CA HIS A 185 0.21 -6.91 7.81
C HIS A 185 0.78 -8.26 7.37
N VAL A 186 -0.09 -9.18 6.94
CA VAL A 186 0.26 -10.54 6.54
C VAL A 186 0.15 -10.69 5.03
N VAL A 187 1.09 -11.42 4.41
CA VAL A 187 0.99 -11.81 2.99
C VAL A 187 0.81 -13.32 2.91
N LEU A 188 -0.28 -13.74 2.28
CA LEU A 188 -0.58 -15.13 1.95
C LEU A 188 -0.36 -15.36 0.45
N ASP A 189 0.25 -16.48 0.09
CA ASP A 189 0.31 -16.92 -1.29
C ASP A 189 -0.99 -17.63 -1.74
N SER A 190 -1.07 -17.98 -3.02
CA SER A 190 -2.22 -18.69 -3.60
C SER A 190 -2.41 -20.13 -3.10
N SER A 191 -1.42 -20.69 -2.38
CA SER A 191 -1.56 -21.96 -1.67
C SER A 191 -1.98 -21.77 -0.20
N GLY A 192 -2.25 -20.52 0.20
CA GLY A 192 -2.62 -20.15 1.56
C GLY A 192 -1.47 -20.27 2.54
N GLU A 193 -0.22 -20.27 2.08
CA GLU A 193 0.94 -20.22 2.95
C GLU A 193 1.24 -18.76 3.33
N LEU A 194 1.63 -18.57 4.59
CA LEU A 194 2.07 -17.27 5.09
C LEU A 194 3.53 -17.08 4.67
N VAL A 195 3.75 -16.18 3.71
CA VAL A 195 5.07 -15.95 3.10
C VAL A 195 5.77 -14.72 3.63
N ALA A 196 5.03 -13.79 4.26
CA ALA A 196 5.60 -12.65 4.97
C ALA A 196 4.65 -12.10 6.03
N GLN A 197 5.22 -11.45 7.05
CA GLN A 197 4.48 -10.66 8.02
C GLN A 197 5.26 -9.38 8.34
N TYR A 198 4.54 -8.28 8.54
CA TYR A 198 5.08 -6.99 8.95
C TYR A 198 4.25 -6.47 10.12
N ARG A 199 4.88 -6.15 11.24
CA ARG A 199 4.23 -5.52 12.38
C ARG A 199 4.43 -4.01 12.27
N LYS A 200 3.34 -3.24 12.32
CA LYS A 200 3.33 -1.78 12.18
C LYS A 200 4.39 -1.13 13.06
N ILE A 201 5.30 -0.36 12.46
CA ILE A 201 6.42 0.26 13.17
C ILE A 201 5.96 1.57 13.82
N HIS A 202 5.28 2.43 13.07
CA HIS A 202 4.86 3.74 13.56
C HIS A 202 3.41 3.69 14.07
N LEU A 203 3.24 3.72 15.39
CA LEU A 203 1.92 3.76 16.02
C LEU A 203 1.33 5.17 16.01
N PHE A 204 0.01 5.26 15.80
CA PHE A 204 -0.73 6.51 15.75
C PHE A 204 -1.04 7.02 17.16
N ASP A 205 -0.11 7.79 17.71
CA ASP A 205 -0.27 8.52 18.96
C ASP A 205 -0.41 10.02 18.66
N VAL A 206 -1.60 10.55 18.90
CA VAL A 206 -1.93 11.95 18.71
C VAL A 206 -2.58 12.50 19.98
N ASP A 207 -1.92 13.50 20.57
CA ASP A 207 -2.42 14.33 21.66
C ASP A 207 -2.58 15.75 21.14
N VAL A 208 -3.79 16.11 20.71
CA VAL A 208 -4.08 17.49 20.30
C VAL A 208 -4.52 18.27 21.54
N PRO A 209 -3.85 19.38 21.89
CA PRO A 209 -4.32 20.25 22.98
C PRO A 209 -5.76 20.70 22.74
N ASN A 210 -6.65 20.42 23.70
CA ASN A 210 -8.10 20.65 23.61
C ASN A 210 -8.81 19.91 22.45
N GLY A 211 -8.18 18.86 21.92
CA GLY A 211 -8.69 18.05 20.82
C GLY A 211 -8.79 16.57 21.18
N PRO A 212 -8.94 15.69 20.18
CA PRO A 212 -8.99 14.26 20.40
C PRO A 212 -7.64 13.72 20.85
N ILE A 213 -7.66 12.85 21.86
CA ILE A 213 -6.52 12.04 22.29
C ILE A 213 -6.74 10.64 21.72
N LEU A 214 -5.88 10.20 20.81
CA LEU A 214 -5.87 8.85 20.26
C LEU A 214 -4.48 8.26 20.44
N MET A 215 -4.37 7.23 21.28
CA MET A 215 -3.10 6.59 21.63
C MET A 215 -3.17 5.12 21.24
N GLU A 216 -2.75 4.79 20.02
CA GLU A 216 -2.66 3.40 19.53
C GLU A 216 -1.71 2.59 20.42
N SER A 217 -0.64 3.20 20.94
CA SER A 217 0.36 2.55 21.79
C SER A 217 -0.17 1.99 23.11
N ARG A 218 -1.36 2.43 23.58
CA ARG A 218 -1.95 1.91 24.84
C ARG A 218 -2.38 0.45 24.77
N SER A 219 -2.63 -0.05 23.56
CA SER A 219 -3.13 -1.39 23.31
C SER A 219 -2.44 -2.10 22.16
N THR A 220 -1.46 -1.46 21.50
CA THR A 220 -0.72 -2.04 20.38
C THR A 220 0.76 -1.85 20.62
N ALA A 221 1.55 -2.91 20.43
CA ALA A 221 3.00 -2.86 20.47
C ALA A 221 3.57 -2.58 19.06
N PRO A 222 4.65 -1.80 18.93
CA PRO A 222 5.27 -1.54 17.64
C PRO A 222 6.06 -2.76 17.14
N GLY A 223 6.15 -2.89 15.82
CA GLY A 223 7.16 -3.72 15.16
C GLY A 223 8.52 -3.02 15.07
N ASN A 224 9.52 -3.74 14.58
CA ASN A 224 10.91 -3.28 14.53
C ASN A 224 11.66 -3.65 13.24
N GLU A 225 10.95 -4.18 12.23
CA GLU A 225 11.57 -4.70 11.01
C GLU A 225 10.83 -4.20 9.76
N ALA A 226 11.59 -3.67 8.80
CA ALA A 226 11.10 -3.36 7.46
C ALA A 226 11.14 -4.62 6.59
N VAL A 227 10.02 -4.97 5.95
CA VAL A 227 9.84 -6.26 5.27
C VAL A 227 9.53 -6.05 3.78
N VAL A 228 10.21 -6.84 2.94
CA VAL A 228 9.87 -7.02 1.53
C VAL A 228 9.64 -8.50 1.23
N VAL A 229 8.78 -8.79 0.25
CA VAL A 229 8.52 -10.16 -0.21
C VAL A 229 8.34 -10.18 -1.73
N ASP A 230 8.86 -11.22 -2.38
CA ASP A 230 8.67 -11.42 -3.82
C ASP A 230 7.29 -12.02 -4.07
N THR A 231 6.52 -11.39 -4.96
CA THR A 231 5.14 -11.78 -5.30
C THR A 231 5.01 -11.93 -6.82
N PRO A 232 3.90 -12.52 -7.31
CA PRO A 232 3.64 -12.56 -8.76
C PRO A 232 3.58 -11.18 -9.41
N ALA A 233 3.23 -10.12 -8.67
CA ALA A 233 3.16 -8.75 -9.20
C ALA A 233 4.50 -8.00 -9.17
N GLY A 234 5.51 -8.55 -8.50
CA GLY A 234 6.80 -7.91 -8.25
C GLY A 234 7.17 -7.91 -6.77
N ARG A 235 8.31 -7.30 -6.45
CA ARG A 235 8.80 -7.21 -5.06
C ARG A 235 7.98 -6.18 -4.26
N LEU A 236 7.26 -6.67 -3.26
CA LEU A 236 6.32 -5.91 -2.45
C LEU A 236 6.94 -5.48 -1.12
N GLY A 237 6.98 -4.18 -0.85
CA GLY A 237 7.30 -3.61 0.45
C GLY A 237 6.04 -3.45 1.32
N LEU A 238 6.13 -3.86 2.57
CA LEU A 238 5.02 -3.86 3.52
C LEU A 238 5.11 -2.66 4.47
N THR A 239 4.00 -1.94 4.58
CA THR A 239 3.77 -0.88 5.57
C THR A 239 2.32 -0.96 6.05
N THR A 240 1.94 -0.12 7.03
CA THR A 240 0.56 0.04 7.47
C THR A 240 0.26 1.50 7.86
N CYS A 241 -0.73 2.10 7.20
CA CYS A 241 -1.38 3.34 7.61
C CYS A 241 -0.44 4.49 8.01
N TYR A 242 -0.22 4.70 9.31
CA TYR A 242 0.53 5.85 9.83
C TYR A 242 1.99 5.86 9.38
N ASP A 243 2.54 4.71 9.02
CA ASP A 243 3.83 4.59 8.33
C ASP A 243 3.92 5.52 7.12
N LEU A 244 2.80 5.79 6.42
CA LEU A 244 2.71 6.69 5.27
C LEU A 244 3.34 8.07 5.53
N ARG A 245 3.34 8.54 6.78
CA ARG A 245 3.90 9.84 7.14
C ARG A 245 5.43 9.88 7.21
N PHE A 246 6.09 8.72 7.23
CA PHE A 246 7.53 8.57 7.46
C PHE A 246 8.22 8.14 6.15
N PRO A 247 8.68 9.10 5.30
CA PRO A 247 9.28 8.80 4.00
C PRO A 247 10.52 7.91 4.07
N GLU A 248 11.22 7.91 5.20
CA GLU A 248 12.45 7.15 5.43
C GLU A 248 12.21 5.64 5.29
N LEU A 249 11.06 5.15 5.77
CA LEU A 249 10.69 3.74 5.67
C LEU A 249 10.49 3.32 4.20
N PHE A 250 9.76 4.13 3.42
CA PHE A 250 9.53 3.85 1.99
C PHE A 250 10.82 3.94 1.18
N ALA A 251 11.66 4.93 1.48
CA ALA A 251 12.98 5.03 0.90
C ALA A 251 13.84 3.78 1.19
N HIS A 252 13.84 3.29 2.44
CA HIS A 252 14.56 2.07 2.80
C HIS A 252 14.04 0.85 2.04
N LEU A 253 12.71 0.64 2.03
CA LEU A 253 12.06 -0.47 1.32
C LEU A 253 12.40 -0.47 -0.18
N THR A 254 12.35 0.68 -0.84
CA THR A 254 12.63 0.75 -2.27
C THR A 254 14.12 0.65 -2.57
N TRP A 255 14.95 1.50 -1.98
CA TRP A 255 16.32 1.70 -2.46
C TRP A 255 17.32 0.74 -1.84
N GLU A 256 17.01 0.17 -0.68
CA GLU A 256 17.89 -0.79 0.00
C GLU A 256 17.37 -2.21 -0.10
N ARG A 257 16.05 -2.39 -0.11
CA ARG A 257 15.42 -3.72 -0.18
C ARG A 257 14.86 -4.05 -1.58
N GLY A 258 14.84 -3.09 -2.50
CA GLY A 258 14.47 -3.31 -3.90
C GLY A 258 12.97 -3.36 -4.15
N ALA A 259 12.13 -2.79 -3.27
CA ALA A 259 10.68 -2.77 -3.49
C ALA A 259 10.31 -2.08 -4.82
N GLN A 260 9.37 -2.70 -5.51
CA GLN A 260 8.77 -2.25 -6.77
C GLN A 260 7.32 -1.78 -6.55
N ILE A 261 6.67 -2.37 -5.54
CA ILE A 261 5.33 -2.05 -5.08
C ILE A 261 5.43 -1.74 -3.59
N LEU A 262 4.70 -0.72 -3.12
CA LEU A 262 4.61 -0.32 -1.73
C LEU A 262 3.13 -0.43 -1.32
N ALA A 263 2.82 -1.39 -0.42
CA ALA A 263 1.47 -1.52 0.10
C ALA A 263 1.26 -0.59 1.30
N VAL A 264 0.14 0.15 1.29
CA VAL A 264 -0.26 1.11 2.32
C VAL A 264 -1.70 0.84 2.79
N PRO A 265 -2.00 -0.37 3.29
CA PRO A 265 -3.30 -0.68 3.87
C PRO A 265 -3.59 0.22 5.06
N SER A 266 -4.81 0.76 5.12
CA SER A 266 -5.07 1.89 6.01
C SER A 266 -6.50 2.02 6.49
N ALA A 267 -6.66 2.57 7.70
CA ALA A 267 -7.92 3.06 8.23
C ALA A 267 -7.85 4.57 8.58
N PHE A 268 -7.56 5.40 7.57
CA PHE A 268 -7.39 6.85 7.75
C PHE A 268 -8.64 7.54 8.29
N THR A 269 -8.45 8.53 9.17
CA THR A 269 -9.55 9.36 9.68
C THR A 269 -10.05 10.32 8.61
N VAL A 270 -11.35 10.66 8.63
CA VAL A 270 -11.98 11.51 7.59
C VAL A 270 -11.26 12.85 7.39
N VAL A 271 -10.96 13.56 8.48
CA VAL A 271 -10.33 14.90 8.43
C VAL A 271 -8.93 14.82 7.82
N THR A 272 -8.11 13.88 8.28
CA THR A 272 -6.73 13.76 7.77
C THR A 272 -6.68 13.10 6.39
N GLY A 273 -7.64 12.25 6.07
CA GLY A 273 -7.78 11.62 4.77
C GLY A 273 -8.09 12.64 3.68
N ALA A 274 -9.07 13.52 3.92
CA ALA A 274 -9.44 14.59 3.01
C ALA A 274 -8.28 15.53 2.66
N ALA A 275 -7.36 15.76 3.62
CA ALA A 275 -6.22 16.66 3.43
C ALA A 275 -4.96 15.96 2.89
N HIS A 276 -4.69 14.72 3.31
CA HIS A 276 -3.36 14.14 3.16
C HIS A 276 -3.31 12.84 2.37
N TRP A 277 -4.42 12.09 2.24
CA TRP A 277 -4.40 10.72 1.74
C TRP A 277 -3.77 10.59 0.36
N GLU A 278 -4.41 11.18 -0.66
CA GLU A 278 -3.89 11.09 -2.04
C GLU A 278 -2.51 11.76 -2.16
N VAL A 279 -2.32 12.92 -1.52
CA VAL A 279 -1.07 13.69 -1.61
C VAL A 279 0.12 12.86 -1.13
N LEU A 280 0.01 12.23 0.03
CA LEU A 280 1.09 11.41 0.57
C LEU A 280 1.31 10.14 -0.25
N LEU A 281 0.25 9.46 -0.67
CA LEU A 281 0.37 8.25 -1.50
C LEU A 281 1.09 8.54 -2.82
N ARG A 282 0.70 9.61 -3.50
CA ARG A 282 1.36 10.04 -4.74
C ARG A 282 2.80 10.47 -4.49
N ALA A 283 3.07 11.17 -3.39
CA ALA A 283 4.44 11.52 -3.01
C ALA A 283 5.32 10.27 -2.85
N ARG A 284 4.84 9.22 -2.14
CA ARG A 284 5.58 7.94 -2.02
C ARG A 284 5.81 7.28 -3.37
N ALA A 285 4.80 7.25 -4.24
CA ALA A 285 4.93 6.66 -5.57
C ALA A 285 6.01 7.36 -6.40
N ILE A 286 6.00 8.70 -6.40
CA ILE A 286 6.93 9.55 -7.16
C ILE A 286 8.36 9.44 -6.60
N GLU A 287 8.55 9.66 -5.29
CA GLU A 287 9.89 9.76 -4.69
C GLU A 287 10.59 8.39 -4.61
N CYS A 288 9.80 7.30 -4.59
CA CYS A 288 10.30 5.93 -4.59
C CYS A 288 10.22 5.26 -5.98
N GLN A 289 9.69 5.93 -7.00
CA GLN A 289 9.52 5.40 -8.35
C GLN A 289 9.00 3.95 -8.34
N SER A 290 7.92 3.75 -7.60
CA SER A 290 7.33 2.46 -7.27
C SER A 290 5.82 2.57 -7.34
N TYR A 291 5.14 1.47 -7.64
CA TYR A 291 3.68 1.46 -7.51
C TYR A 291 3.31 1.59 -6.03
N VAL A 292 2.22 2.29 -5.74
CA VAL A 292 1.63 2.37 -4.40
C VAL A 292 0.24 1.76 -4.44
N VAL A 293 -0.02 0.80 -3.57
CA VAL A 293 -1.32 0.10 -3.48
C VAL A 293 -1.92 0.35 -2.11
N ALA A 294 -2.98 1.15 -2.05
CA ALA A 294 -3.52 1.67 -0.79
C ALA A 294 -4.95 1.17 -0.57
N ALA A 295 -5.06 -0.01 0.04
CA ALA A 295 -6.35 -0.55 0.47
C ALA A 295 -6.88 0.26 1.67
N ALA A 296 -8.16 0.61 1.66
CA ALA A 296 -8.72 1.53 2.66
C ALA A 296 -9.94 0.98 3.39
N GLN A 297 -10.03 1.26 4.68
CA GLN A 297 -11.32 1.29 5.37
C GLN A 297 -12.09 2.55 4.95
N ALA A 298 -13.41 2.43 4.84
CA ALA A 298 -14.29 3.54 4.46
C ALA A 298 -15.55 3.56 5.34
N GLY A 299 -16.17 4.74 5.45
CA GLY A 299 -17.48 4.89 6.09
C GLY A 299 -17.45 4.66 7.60
N ARG A 300 -18.65 4.56 8.18
CA ARG A 300 -18.84 4.52 9.63
C ARG A 300 -18.76 3.08 10.16
N HIS A 301 -17.77 2.82 11.00
CA HIS A 301 -17.54 1.50 11.61
C HIS A 301 -18.44 1.27 12.83
N ASN A 302 -18.63 2.32 13.63
CA ASN A 302 -19.48 2.35 14.81
C ASN A 302 -19.84 3.80 15.15
N THR A 303 -20.45 4.04 16.31
CA THR A 303 -20.90 5.38 16.72
C THR A 303 -19.78 6.41 16.88
N LYS A 304 -18.53 5.96 17.09
CA LYS A 304 -17.37 6.80 17.43
C LYS A 304 -16.29 6.85 16.35
N ARG A 305 -16.29 5.91 15.39
CA ARG A 305 -15.23 5.76 14.40
C ARG A 305 -15.74 5.72 12.97
N GLU A 306 -15.13 6.54 12.13
CA GLU A 306 -15.38 6.64 10.69
C GLU A 306 -14.04 6.76 9.95
N SER A 307 -13.92 6.06 8.82
CA SER A 307 -12.73 6.14 7.97
C SER A 307 -13.02 6.80 6.63
N TYR A 308 -11.99 7.44 6.09
CA TYR A 308 -12.06 8.27 4.89
C TYR A 308 -12.43 7.48 3.63
N GLY A 309 -11.93 6.26 3.50
CA GLY A 309 -12.04 5.47 2.27
C GLY A 309 -11.02 5.90 1.22
N ASP A 310 -11.49 5.95 -0.03
CA ASP A 310 -10.70 6.28 -1.22
C ASP A 310 -9.53 5.30 -1.49
N ALA A 311 -9.80 3.99 -1.47
CA ALA A 311 -8.83 2.99 -1.89
C ALA A 311 -8.39 3.21 -3.35
N LEU A 312 -7.07 3.21 -3.58
CA LEU A 312 -6.50 3.58 -4.87
C LEU A 312 -5.14 2.91 -5.16
N ILE A 313 -4.77 2.88 -6.44
CA ILE A 313 -3.46 2.45 -6.94
C ILE A 313 -2.82 3.62 -7.68
N VAL A 314 -1.56 3.90 -7.34
CA VAL A 314 -0.73 4.93 -7.99
C VAL A 314 0.42 4.27 -8.74
N ASP A 315 0.68 4.69 -9.98
CA ASP A 315 1.83 4.25 -10.76
C ASP A 315 3.15 4.93 -10.32
N PRO A 316 4.32 4.44 -10.77
CA PRO A 316 5.62 5.04 -10.44
C PRO A 316 5.82 6.50 -10.85
N TRP A 317 4.94 7.05 -11.70
CA TRP A 317 4.97 8.46 -12.12
C TRP A 317 4.03 9.34 -11.27
N GLY A 318 3.29 8.75 -10.34
CA GLY A 318 2.33 9.45 -9.50
C GLY A 318 0.94 9.60 -10.12
N THR A 319 0.61 8.86 -11.17
CA THR A 319 -0.74 8.82 -11.75
C THR A 319 -1.61 7.86 -10.95
N VAL A 320 -2.82 8.28 -10.56
CA VAL A 320 -3.82 7.36 -9.99
C VAL A 320 -4.40 6.52 -11.13
N VAL A 321 -4.09 5.22 -11.13
CA VAL A 321 -4.45 4.29 -12.22
C VAL A 321 -5.66 3.41 -11.90
N ALA A 322 -6.03 3.28 -10.62
CA ALA A 322 -7.28 2.65 -10.21
C ALA A 322 -7.81 3.28 -8.93
N ARG A 323 -9.13 3.45 -8.86
CA ARG A 323 -9.89 4.04 -7.75
C ARG A 323 -11.36 3.66 -7.91
N LEU A 324 -12.10 3.53 -6.80
CA LEU A 324 -13.56 3.37 -6.83
C LEU A 324 -14.26 4.68 -7.21
N THR A 325 -15.35 4.61 -7.99
CA THR A 325 -16.09 5.82 -8.38
C THR A 325 -16.73 6.53 -7.18
N ASP A 326 -17.30 5.77 -6.24
CA ASP A 326 -17.71 6.30 -4.94
C ASP A 326 -16.65 5.94 -3.90
N PRO A 327 -15.97 6.92 -3.26
CA PRO A 327 -14.90 6.64 -2.31
C PRO A 327 -15.40 6.05 -0.99
N ARG A 328 -16.72 5.89 -0.79
CA ARG A 328 -17.31 5.36 0.46
C ARG A 328 -17.84 3.93 0.36
N VAL A 329 -17.98 3.38 -0.84
CA VAL A 329 -18.59 2.05 -1.01
C VAL A 329 -17.57 0.93 -0.82
N THR A 330 -18.03 -0.20 -0.29
CA THR A 330 -17.23 -1.42 -0.25
C THR A 330 -17.09 -1.99 -1.68
N GLY A 331 -15.88 -2.29 -2.11
CA GLY A 331 -15.62 -2.82 -3.45
C GLY A 331 -14.14 -2.98 -3.74
N ILE A 332 -13.82 -3.34 -4.98
CA ILE A 332 -12.44 -3.40 -5.48
C ILE A 332 -12.22 -2.43 -6.64
N ALA A 333 -11.01 -1.89 -6.75
CA ALA A 333 -10.51 -1.28 -7.98
C ALA A 333 -9.33 -2.10 -8.51
N VAL A 334 -9.17 -2.16 -9.82
CA VAL A 334 -8.23 -3.08 -10.48
C VAL A 334 -7.28 -2.31 -11.39
N ALA A 335 -5.99 -2.63 -11.32
CA ALA A 335 -4.96 -2.10 -12.21
C ALA A 335 -3.97 -3.19 -12.61
N GLU A 336 -3.19 -2.91 -13.64
CA GLU A 336 -2.04 -3.73 -14.03
C GLU A 336 -0.74 -3.11 -13.50
N VAL A 337 0.08 -3.93 -12.87
CA VAL A 337 1.46 -3.60 -12.53
C VAL A 337 2.32 -3.98 -13.73
N ASP A 338 2.81 -2.97 -14.46
CA ASP A 338 3.72 -3.13 -15.59
C ASP A 338 5.19 -2.94 -15.13
N PRO A 339 6.01 -4.01 -15.10
CA PRO A 339 7.44 -3.92 -14.80
C PRO A 339 8.21 -3.04 -15.79
N ALA A 340 7.77 -2.97 -17.05
CA ALA A 340 8.40 -2.14 -18.06
C ALA A 340 8.14 -0.65 -17.81
N LEU A 341 6.97 -0.26 -17.31
CA LEU A 341 6.70 1.13 -16.88
C LEU A 341 7.63 1.54 -15.73
N LEU A 342 7.82 0.65 -14.76
CA LEU A 342 8.72 0.89 -13.63
C LEU A 342 10.16 1.08 -14.11
N ALA A 343 10.65 0.20 -14.98
CA ALA A 343 11.98 0.32 -15.58
C ALA A 343 12.15 1.63 -16.36
N ARG A 344 11.20 1.96 -17.27
CA ARG A 344 11.23 3.21 -18.05
C ARG A 344 11.21 4.46 -17.16
N THR A 345 10.45 4.43 -16.07
CA THR A 345 10.36 5.55 -15.12
C THR A 345 11.72 5.82 -14.47
N ARG A 346 12.37 4.76 -13.98
CA ARG A 346 13.70 4.84 -13.35
C ARG A 346 14.81 5.18 -14.34
N GLU A 347 14.69 4.76 -15.60
CA GLU A 347 15.63 5.12 -16.67
C GLU A 347 15.52 6.61 -17.03
N ARG A 348 14.29 7.11 -17.24
CA ARG A 348 14.05 8.51 -17.67
C ARG A 348 14.28 9.53 -16.56
N MET A 349 14.10 9.11 -15.31
CA MET A 349 14.35 9.93 -14.13
C MET A 349 15.20 9.12 -13.15
N PRO A 350 16.54 9.08 -13.31
CA PRO A 350 17.41 8.18 -12.54
C PRO A 350 17.68 8.69 -11.13
N CYS A 351 16.63 8.95 -10.35
CA CYS A 351 16.73 9.45 -8.97
C CYS A 351 17.67 8.59 -8.13
N GLN A 352 17.64 7.26 -8.29
CA GLN A 352 18.52 6.34 -7.58
C GLN A 352 20.02 6.64 -7.78
N LEU A 353 20.42 7.04 -8.99
CA LEU A 353 21.82 7.39 -9.29
C LEU A 353 22.23 8.73 -8.66
N HIS A 354 21.25 9.60 -8.41
CA HIS A 354 21.45 10.91 -7.79
C HIS A 354 21.24 10.90 -6.27
N ARG A 355 20.76 9.77 -5.70
CA ARG A 355 20.56 9.64 -4.26
C ARG A 355 21.91 9.54 -3.57
N GLU A 356 22.24 10.57 -2.82
CA GLU A 356 23.36 10.54 -1.89
C GLU A 356 22.86 10.17 -0.50
N LYS A 357 23.07 8.90 -0.11
CA LYS A 357 22.61 8.38 1.17
C LYS A 357 23.17 9.23 2.31
N GLY A 358 22.27 9.90 3.02
CA GLY A 358 22.59 10.69 4.19
C GLY A 358 23.50 11.87 3.92
N ARG A 359 23.46 12.52 2.74
CA ARG A 359 24.43 13.55 2.30
C ARG A 359 24.63 14.66 3.35
N ALA A 360 25.61 14.36 4.22
CA ALA A 360 25.83 14.90 5.55
C ALA A 360 24.57 15.45 6.25
N ALA A 361 23.50 14.63 6.30
CA ALA A 361 22.15 14.97 6.81
C ALA A 361 21.86 16.48 6.80
N TYR A 362 21.76 17.03 5.59
CA TYR A 362 21.39 18.43 5.26
C TYR A 362 22.51 19.49 5.36
N VAL A 363 23.77 19.04 5.41
CA VAL A 363 25.00 19.69 4.88
C VAL A 363 25.73 20.74 5.76
N GLY A 364 26.63 20.29 6.66
CA GLY A 364 27.86 21.02 7.07
C GLY A 364 28.56 20.49 8.34
N LYS A 365 29.89 20.26 8.43
CA LYS A 365 31.03 20.98 7.83
C LYS A 365 31.99 20.15 6.96
N SER A 366 32.46 20.88 5.95
CA SER A 366 33.61 20.74 5.03
C SER A 366 34.68 19.71 5.36
#